data_AF-A0AB32XAU9-F1
#
_entry.id   AF-A0AB32XAU9-F1
#
_cell.length_a   1.000
_cell.length_b   1.000
_cell.length_c   1.000
_cell.angle_alpha   90.00
_cell.angle_beta   90.00
_cell.angle_gamma   90.00
#
_symmetry.space_group_name_H-M   'P 1'
#
loop_
_entity.id
_entity.type
_entity.pdbx_description
1 polymer ?
#
loop_
_entity_poly.entity_id
_entity_poly.type
_entity_poly.pdbx_seq_one_letter_code
_entity_poly.pdbx_strand_id
1 'polypeptide(L)'
;MKTMLSIALEYISEKSKDGKNIKFNDIFKEIKANLNDKWVAEAENKNLDFKDLETNKKGELYRLLTVDSRFVHKGNNEWTIRNGFEINK
;
A
#
# COMPACT_ATOMS: atom_id res chain seq x y z
N MET A 1 13.79 5.00 5.55
CA MET A 1 12.59 5.74 5.09
C MET A 1 11.56 4.70 4.65
N LYS A 2 10.32 4.75 5.16
CA LYS A 2 9.27 3.81 4.77
C LYS A 2 8.80 4.09 3.34
N THR A 3 8.55 3.04 2.56
CA THR A 3 8.00 3.11 1.20
C THR A 3 6.57 2.57 1.19
N MET A 4 5.82 2.81 0.12
CA MET A 4 4.47 2.25 -0.03
C MET A 4 4.47 0.72 0.10
N LEU A 5 5.48 0.06 -0.49
CA LEU A 5 5.64 -1.39 -0.40
C LEU A 5 6.00 -1.87 1.00
N SER A 6 6.90 -1.17 1.72
CA SER A 6 7.27 -1.60 3.08
C SER A 6 6.08 -1.47 4.04
N ILE A 7 5.32 -0.37 3.93
CA ILE A 7 4.12 -0.15 4.75
C ILE A 7 3.03 -1.16 4.38
N ALA A 8 2.79 -1.42 3.09
CA ALA A 8 1.85 -2.43 2.65
C ALA A 8 2.20 -3.82 3.20
N LEU A 9 3.48 -4.19 3.12
CA LEU A 9 3.96 -5.48 3.60
C LEU A 9 3.75 -5.62 5.11
N GLU A 10 4.19 -4.63 5.90
CA GLU A 10 3.99 -4.56 7.35
C GLU A 10 2.50 -4.67 7.71
N TYR A 11 1.66 -3.85 7.10
CA TYR A 11 0.24 -3.78 7.40
C TYR A 11 -0.50 -5.08 7.05
N ILE A 12 -0.30 -5.59 5.83
CA ILE A 12 -0.99 -6.82 5.39
C ILE A 12 -0.51 -7.99 6.23
N SER A 13 0.81 -8.13 6.44
CA SER A 13 1.37 -9.22 7.27
C SER A 13 0.82 -9.20 8.70
N GLU A 14 0.63 -8.03 9.31
CA GLU A 14 0.04 -7.93 10.63
C GLU A 14 -1.45 -8.29 10.63
N LYS A 15 -2.22 -7.77 9.67
CA LYS A 15 -3.68 -7.94 9.65
C LYS A 15 -4.14 -9.28 9.06
N SER A 16 -3.29 -9.98 8.31
CA SER A 16 -3.60 -11.27 7.70
C SER A 16 -3.18 -12.48 8.55
N LYS A 17 -2.69 -12.28 9.79
CA LYS A 17 -2.23 -13.38 10.68
C LYS A 17 -3.29 -14.44 10.94
N ASP A 18 -4.57 -14.07 10.94
CA ASP A 18 -5.69 -14.99 11.13
C ASP A 18 -6.25 -15.56 9.82
N GLY A 19 -5.48 -15.52 8.73
CA GLY A 19 -5.92 -15.96 7.40
C GLY A 19 -6.90 -14.99 6.71
N LYS A 20 -7.04 -13.76 7.23
CA LYS A 20 -7.89 -12.71 6.65
C LYS A 20 -7.20 -12.05 5.45
N ASN A 21 -7.98 -11.79 4.40
CA ASN A 21 -7.51 -10.93 3.31
C ASN A 21 -7.88 -9.48 3.62
N ILE A 22 -7.07 -8.54 3.12
CA ILE A 22 -7.18 -7.12 3.43
C ILE A 22 -7.65 -6.36 2.20
N LYS A 23 -8.64 -5.48 2.35
CA LYS A 23 -9.13 -4.64 1.24
C LYS A 23 -8.07 -3.66 0.80
N PHE A 24 -7.95 -3.46 -0.51
CA PHE A 24 -7.05 -2.48 -1.11
C PHE A 24 -7.20 -1.08 -0.51
N ASN A 25 -8.44 -0.64 -0.27
CA ASN A 25 -8.72 0.68 0.28
C ASN A 25 -8.16 0.84 1.71
N ASP A 26 -8.17 -0.22 2.52
CA ASP A 26 -7.61 -0.19 3.87
C ASP A 26 -6.08 -0.11 3.82
N ILE A 27 -5.46 -0.86 2.91
CA ILE A 27 -4.00 -0.80 2.66
C ILE A 27 -3.60 0.61 2.21
N PHE A 28 -4.34 1.19 1.26
CA PHE A 28 -4.05 2.55 0.78
C PHE A 28 -4.25 3.59 1.89
N LYS A 29 -5.29 3.44 2.73
CA LYS A 29 -5.53 4.34 3.86
C LYS A 29 -4.37 4.33 4.86
N GLU A 30 -3.84 3.15 5.18
CA GLU A 30 -2.67 3.01 6.06
C GLU A 30 -1.43 3.71 5.44
N ILE A 31 -1.16 3.46 4.16
CA ILE A 31 -0.03 4.09 3.47
C ILE A 31 -0.19 5.61 3.43
N LYS A 32 -1.39 6.11 3.13
CA LYS A 32 -1.68 7.55 3.13
C LYS A 32 -1.42 8.13 4.50
N ALA A 33 -1.89 7.49 5.59
CA ALA A 33 -1.65 7.98 6.94
C ALA A 33 -0.15 8.12 7.28
N ASN A 34 0.71 7.26 6.71
CA ASN A 34 2.16 7.31 6.92
C ASN A 34 2.91 8.27 5.98
N LEU A 35 2.38 8.55 4.80
CA LEU A 35 3.07 9.31 3.73
C LEU A 35 2.39 10.62 3.34
N ASN A 36 1.27 10.99 3.98
CA ASN A 36 0.44 12.13 3.61
C ASN A 36 1.27 13.42 3.53
N ASP A 37 2.02 13.75 4.59
CA ASP A 37 2.78 15.00 4.67
C ASP A 37 3.82 15.11 3.55
N LYS A 38 4.47 13.97 3.22
CA LYS A 38 5.40 13.89 2.10
C LYS A 38 4.70 14.12 0.77
N TRP A 39 3.52 13.57 0.58
CA TRP A 39 2.73 13.72 -0.65
C TRP A 39 2.14 15.12 -0.80
N VAL A 40 1.75 15.77 0.30
CA VAL A 40 1.33 17.17 0.31
C VAL A 40 2.49 18.06 -0.13
N ALA A 41 3.67 17.90 0.47
CA ALA A 41 4.86 18.62 0.05
C ALA A 41 5.25 18.31 -1.41
N GLU A 42 5.08 17.06 -1.88
CA GLU A 42 5.31 16.69 -3.28
C GLU A 42 4.35 17.43 -4.23
N ALA A 43 3.07 17.52 -3.88
CA ALA A 43 2.04 18.20 -4.67
C ALA A 43 2.32 19.70 -4.76
N GLU A 44 2.66 20.34 -3.64
CA GLU A 44 3.03 21.76 -3.57
C GLU A 44 4.27 22.06 -4.43
N ASN A 45 5.33 21.27 -4.30
CA ASN A 45 6.57 21.45 -5.07
C ASN A 45 6.38 21.27 -6.57
N LYS A 46 5.40 20.44 -6.98
CA LYS A 46 5.09 20.18 -8.38
C LYS A 46 3.93 21.03 -8.91
N ASN A 47 3.33 21.88 -8.07
CA ASN A 47 2.14 22.67 -8.38
C ASN A 47 0.99 21.81 -8.94
N LEU A 48 0.72 20.67 -8.29
CA LEU A 48 -0.34 19.71 -8.64
C LEU A 48 -1.50 19.78 -7.66
N ASP A 49 -2.72 19.51 -8.11
CA ASP A 49 -3.83 19.23 -7.19
C ASP A 49 -3.53 17.95 -6.40
N PHE A 50 -3.71 18.01 -5.09
CA PHE A 50 -3.47 16.88 -4.22
C PHE A 50 -4.38 15.69 -4.55
N LYS A 51 -5.61 15.93 -5.05
CA LYS A 51 -6.51 14.83 -5.46
C LYS A 51 -5.99 14.07 -6.67
N ASP A 52 -5.38 14.77 -7.63
CA ASP A 52 -4.77 14.12 -8.80
C ASP A 52 -3.54 13.32 -8.39
N LEU A 53 -2.69 13.89 -7.52
CA LEU A 53 -1.55 13.18 -6.95
C LEU A 53 -2.00 11.93 -6.17
N GLU A 54 -3.03 12.04 -5.32
CA GLU A 54 -3.58 10.92 -4.58
C GLU A 54 -4.10 9.81 -5.51
N THR A 55 -4.80 10.18 -6.59
CA THR A 55 -5.28 9.22 -7.60
C THR A 55 -4.12 8.49 -8.27
N ASN A 56 -3.06 9.20 -8.61
CA ASN A 56 -1.84 8.60 -9.16
C ASN A 56 -1.17 7.65 -8.16
N LYS A 57 -1.06 8.02 -6.88
CA LYS A 57 -0.50 7.13 -5.84
C LYS A 57 -1.36 5.89 -5.63
N LYS A 58 -2.70 5.98 -5.72
CA LYS A 58 -3.58 4.79 -5.69
C LYS A 58 -3.25 3.83 -6.83
N GLY A 59 -3.16 4.34 -8.06
CA GLY A 59 -2.79 3.53 -9.23
C GLY A 59 -1.39 2.91 -9.10
N GLU A 60 -0.42 3.70 -8.61
CA GLU A 60 0.93 3.23 -8.34
C GLU A 60 0.94 2.09 -7.33
N LEU A 61 0.25 2.22 -6.20
CA LEU A 61 0.13 1.15 -5.22
C LEU A 61 -0.45 -0.12 -5.83
N TYR A 62 -1.56 -0.01 -6.56
CA TYR A 62 -2.20 -1.17 -7.16
C TYR A 62 -1.25 -1.92 -8.09
N ARG A 63 -0.49 -1.19 -8.91
CA ARG A 63 0.55 -1.76 -9.77
C ARG A 63 1.65 -2.43 -8.95
N LEU A 64 2.15 -1.77 -7.90
CA LEU A 64 3.21 -2.29 -7.03
C LEU A 64 2.80 -3.61 -6.36
N LEU A 65 1.58 -3.70 -5.83
CA LEU A 65 1.05 -4.93 -5.24
C LEU A 65 0.87 -6.04 -6.28
N THR A 66 0.52 -5.68 -7.51
CA THR A 66 0.31 -6.67 -8.59
C THR A 66 1.61 -7.30 -9.07
N VAL A 67 2.68 -6.51 -9.20
CA VAL A 67 3.96 -6.97 -9.76
C VAL A 67 4.90 -7.59 -8.73
N ASP A 68 4.73 -7.25 -7.45
CA ASP A 68 5.57 -7.76 -6.37
C ASP A 68 5.07 -9.12 -5.88
N SER A 69 5.90 -10.15 -6.06
CA SER A 69 5.53 -11.56 -5.85
C SER A 69 5.16 -11.92 -4.41
N ARG A 70 5.47 -11.04 -3.45
CA ARG A 70 5.11 -11.20 -2.03
C ARG A 70 3.62 -11.02 -1.78
N PHE A 71 2.94 -10.23 -2.60
CA PHE A 71 1.51 -9.98 -2.46
C PHE A 71 0.73 -10.94 -3.36
N VAL A 72 -0.45 -11.33 -2.87
CA VAL A 72 -1.36 -12.23 -3.58
C VAL A 72 -2.73 -11.57 -3.63
N HIS A 73 -3.21 -11.29 -4.85
CA HIS A 73 -4.56 -10.82 -5.07
C HIS A 73 -5.55 -11.99 -4.92
N LYS A 74 -6.56 -11.82 -4.06
CA LYS A 74 -7.54 -12.86 -3.72
C LYS A 74 -8.91 -12.66 -4.38
N GLY A 75 -9.05 -11.64 -5.22
CA GLY A 75 -10.35 -11.22 -5.77
C GLY A 75 -11.03 -10.19 -4.87
N ASN A 76 -12.12 -9.58 -5.33
CA ASN A 76 -12.89 -8.56 -4.59
C ASN A 76 -12.05 -7.40 -4.01
N ASN A 77 -10.98 -7.01 -4.73
CA ASN A 77 -9.97 -6.04 -4.31
C ASN A 77 -9.34 -6.35 -2.94
N GLU A 78 -9.17 -7.63 -2.63
CA GLU A 78 -8.50 -8.12 -1.43
C GLU A 78 -7.11 -8.66 -1.72
N TRP A 79 -6.21 -8.44 -0.78
CA TRP A 79 -4.80 -8.80 -0.85
C TRP A 79 -4.37 -9.54 0.41
N THR A 80 -3.41 -10.45 0.25
CA THR A 80 -2.72 -11.10 1.36
C THR A 80 -1.22 -11.24 1.04
N ILE A 81 -0.43 -11.70 2.00
CA ILE A 81 0.98 -12.05 1.78
C ILE A 81 1.09 -13.53 1.41
N ARG A 82 1.98 -13.84 0.47
CA ARG A 82 2.30 -15.21 0.10
C ARG A 82 2.92 -15.93 1.31
N ASN A 83 2.40 -17.12 1.62
CA ASN A 83 2.96 -17.99 2.67
C ASN A 83 4.47 -18.20 2.46
N GLY A 84 5.24 -18.12 3.55
CA GLY A 84 6.70 -18.24 3.52
C GLY A 84 7.46 -16.92 3.34
N PHE A 85 6.77 -15.79 3.16
CA PHE A 85 7.37 -14.46 3.32
C PHE A 85 7.13 -13.96 4.74
N GLU A 86 8.13 -14.15 5.60
CA GLU A 86 8.17 -13.53 6.93
C GLU A 86 8.89 -12.17 6.86
N ILE A 87 8.35 -11.18 7.56
CA ILE A 87 9.07 -9.92 7.79
C ILE A 87 10.12 -10.24 8.85
N ASN A 88 11.38 -10.38 8.43
CA ASN A 88 12.49 -10.41 9.37
C ASN A 88 12.46 -9.09 10.17
N LYS A 89 12.12 -9.21 11.46
CA LYS A 89 12.11 -8.08 12.41
C LYS A 89 13.51 -7.67 12.79
#